data_AF-A0A972BC82-F1
#
_entry.id   AF-A0A972BC82-F1
#
_cell.length_a   1.000
_cell.length_b   1.000
_cell.length_c   1.000
_cell.angle_alpha   90.00
_cell.angle_beta   90.00
_cell.angle_gamma   90.00
#
_symmetry.space_group_name_H-M   'P 1'
#
loop_
_entity.id
_entity.type
_entity.pdbx_description
1 polymer ?
#
loop_
_entity_poly.entity_id
_entity_poly.type
_entity_poly.pdbx_seq_one_letter_code
_entity_poly.pdbx_strand_id
1 'polypeptide(L)' 'MEIKNLTSSEILAQINYLEKNISKGSVTYLVNRMNRLRVLKTSLHRMAS' A
#
# COMPACT_ATOMS: atom_id res chain seq x y z
N MET A 1 0.63 9.75 -8.51
CA MET A 1 0.02 10.09 -7.21
C MET A 1 1.07 9.92 -6.14
N GLU A 2 1.50 11.02 -5.53
CA GLU A 2 2.38 10.96 -4.37
C GLU A 2 1.59 10.53 -3.13
N ILE A 3 2.15 9.61 -2.35
CA ILE A 3 1.51 9.11 -1.11
C ILE A 3 1.28 10.25 -0.10
N LYS A 4 2.03 11.35 -0.21
CA LYS A 4 1.93 12.53 0.65
C LYS A 4 0.57 13.24 0.59
N ASN A 5 -0.21 13.02 -0.47
CA ASN A 5 -1.50 13.69 -0.67
C ASN A 5 -2.70 12.78 -0.36
N LEU A 6 -2.46 11.58 0.19
CA LEU A 6 -3.53 10.62 0.50
C LEU A 6 -3.98 10.78 1.95
N THR A 7 -5.30 10.73 2.16
CA THR A 7 -5.93 10.59 3.46
C THR A 7 -5.74 9.18 4.02
N SER A 8 -5.91 9.00 5.34
CA SER A 8 -5.81 7.69 5.99
C SER A 8 -6.80 6.66 5.41
N SER A 9 -8.00 7.09 5.00
CA SER A 9 -9.01 6.21 4.37
C SER A 9 -8.58 5.75 2.98
N GLU A 10 -7.99 6.63 2.17
CA GLU A 10 -7.46 6.28 0.84
C GLU A 10 -6.26 5.33 0.95
N ILE A 11 -5.40 5.52 1.96
CA ILE A 11 -4.28 4.62 2.25
C ILE A 11 -4.81 3.22 2.64
N LEU A 12 -5.83 3.15 3.50
CA LEU A 12 -6.49 1.89 3.89
C LEU A 12 -7.13 1.17 2.70
N ALA A 13 -7.83 1.90 1.84
CA ALA A 13 -8.42 1.34 0.62
C ALA A 13 -7.35 0.73 -0.29
N GLN A 14 -6.19 1.40 -0.44
CA GLN A 14 -5.07 0.88 -1.23
C GLN A 14 -4.42 -0.36 -0.60
N ILE A 15 -4.24 -0.38 0.73
CA ILE A 15 -3.74 -1.55 1.45
C ILE A 15 -4.64 -2.75 1.19
N ASN A 16 -5.96 -2.58 1.38
CA ASN A 16 -6.95 -3.64 1.15
C ASN A 16 -6.93 -4.16 -0.30
N TYR A 17 -6.82 -3.26 -1.28
CA TYR A 17 -6.74 -3.65 -2.68
C TYR A 17 -5.48 -4.47 -2.97
N LEU A 18 -4.33 -4.03 -2.44
CA LEU A 18 -3.05 -4.71 -2.63
C LEU A 18 -3.04 -6.09 -1.98
N GLU A 19 -3.53 -6.21 -0.74
CA GLU A 19 -3.58 -7.49 -0.02
C GLU A 19 -4.50 -8.49 -0.73
N LYS A 20 -5.69 -8.07 -1.18
CA LYS A 20 -6.62 -8.94 -1.92
C LYS A 20 -6.07 -9.48 -3.24
N ASN A 21 -5.13 -8.78 -3.86
CA ASN A 21 -4.60 -9.17 -5.16
C ASN A 21 -3.12 -9.58 -5.11
N ILE A 22 -2.53 -9.71 -3.92
CA ILE A 22 -1.08 -9.86 -3.78
C ILE A 22 -0.53 -11.09 -4.51
N SER A 23 -1.31 -12.16 -4.58
CA SER A 23 -0.99 -13.42 -5.27
C SER A 23 -1.17 -13.41 -6.79
N LYS A 24 -1.63 -12.30 -7.39
CA LYS A 24 -1.85 -12.19 -8.84
C LYS A 24 -0.64 -11.58 -9.55
N GLY A 25 -0.14 -12.26 -10.57
CA GLY A 25 0.89 -11.75 -11.49
C GLY A 25 2.26 -12.41 -11.33
N SER A 26 3.29 -11.78 -11.92
CA SER A 26 4.67 -12.26 -11.87
C SER A 26 5.34 -11.98 -10.53
N VAL A 27 6.46 -12.67 -10.25
CA VAL A 27 7.28 -12.45 -9.03
C VAL A 27 7.73 -10.99 -8.91
N THR A 28 8.16 -10.36 -10.01
CA THR A 28 8.52 -8.93 -10.01
C THR A 28 7.34 -8.04 -9.61
N TYR A 29 6.14 -8.39 -10.07
CA TYR A 29 4.93 -7.65 -9.75
C TYR A 29 4.53 -7.83 -8.27
N LEU A 30 4.71 -9.03 -7.73
CA LEU A 30 4.55 -9.32 -6.31
C LEU A 30 5.50 -8.47 -5.46
N VAL A 31 6.79 -8.45 -5.78
CA VAL A 31 7.81 -7.66 -5.06
C VAL A 31 7.46 -6.17 -5.06
N ASN A 32 7.04 -5.62 -6.21
CA ASN A 32 6.60 -4.23 -6.32
C ASN A 32 5.38 -3.92 -5.43
N ARG A 33 4.41 -4.84 -5.36
CA ARG A 33 3.23 -4.70 -4.50
C ARG A 33 3.58 -4.78 -3.02
N MET A 34 4.46 -5.68 -2.63
CA MET A 34 4.95 -5.77 -1.25
C MET A 34 5.70 -4.50 -0.83
N ASN A 35 6.55 -3.95 -1.70
CA ASN A 35 7.23 -2.68 -1.44
C ASN A 35 6.23 -1.54 -1.25
N ARG A 36 5.22 -1.45 -2.12
CA ARG A 36 4.17 -0.43 -2.00
C ARG A 36 3.33 -0.61 -0.73
N LEU A 37 3.01 -1.85 -0.36
CA LEU A 37 2.29 -2.17 0.87
C LEU A 37 3.07 -1.69 2.11
N ARG A 38 4.39 -1.96 2.14
CA ARG A 38 5.27 -1.52 3.23
C ARG A 38 5.25 0.01 3.39
N VAL A 39 5.39 0.74 2.29
CA VAL A 39 5.36 2.22 2.33
C VAL A 39 4.02 2.74 2.82
N LEU A 40 2.90 2.19 2.33
CA LEU A 40 1.55 2.60 2.76
C LEU A 40 1.31 2.34 4.25
N LYS A 41 1.72 1.18 4.77
CA LYS A 41 1.62 0.86 6.21
C LYS A 41 2.45 1.81 7.07
N THR A 42 3.67 2.15 6.65
CA THR A 42 4.51 3.13 7.34
C THR A 42 3.88 4.52 7.33
N SER A 43 3.35 4.97 6.19
CA SER A 43 2.66 6.26 6.11
C SER A 43 1.44 6.31 7.03
N LEU A 44 0.61 5.27 7.04
CA LEU A 44 -0.56 5.19 7.91
C LEU A 44 -0.17 5.26 9.39
N HIS A 45 0.87 4.54 9.79
CA HIS A 45 1.37 4.56 11.16
C HIS A 45 1.85 5.96 11.59
N ARG A 46 2.56 6.67 10.70
CA ARG A 46 3.02 8.05 10.95
C ARG A 46 1.87 9.05 11.08
N MET A 47 0.75 8.84 10.40
CA MET A 47 -0.43 9.72 10.50
C MET A 47 -1.25 9.46 11.77
N ALA A 48 -1.13 8.27 12.36
CA ALA A 48 -1.79 7.89 13.60
C ALA A 48 -0.96 8.20 14.86
N SER A 49 0.27 8.71 14.68
CA SER A 49 1.17 9.15 15.75
C SER A 49 1.08 10.66 15.92
#